data_AF-A0AAQ3T0F2-F1
#
_entry.id   AF-A0AAQ3T0F2-F1
#
_cell.length_a   1.000
_cell.length_b   1.000
_cell.length_c   1.000
_cell.angle_alpha   90.00
_cell.angle_beta   90.00
_cell.angle_gamma   90.00
#
_symmetry.space_group_name_H-M   'P 1'
#
loop_
_entity.id
_entity.type
_entity.pdbx_description
1 polymer ?
#
loop_
_entity_poly.entity_id
_entity_poly.type
_entity_poly.pdbx_seq_one_letter_code
_entity_poly.pdbx_strand_id
1 'polypeptide(L)'
;MKPPAGSRFTRLSTEEMAQRRLDGLCYNCPKKFSREHLKHCTMKGIYLLVGDLEESEDAPSDDDQEVAISLLALAGVPASQTLRLTTTIGEVHIQTLVDSSSTHSFIVTETGSRLGLHPVARPGLTVGIANGDRVPSTGICKAVSLRIGNEHFVLDLYVLPLGGYELVLGCDWLRTLGHVL
;
A
#
# COMPACT_ATOMS: atom_id res chain seq x y z
N MET A 1 8.78 -25.73 -17.63
CA MET A 1 9.57 -25.24 -18.79
C MET A 1 10.87 -24.62 -18.29
N LYS A 2 11.99 -24.87 -18.98
CA LYS A 2 13.30 -24.27 -18.64
C LYS A 2 13.34 -22.85 -19.26
N PRO A 3 13.58 -21.78 -18.48
CA PRO A 3 13.59 -20.43 -19.04
C PRO A 3 14.75 -20.27 -20.06
N PRO A 4 14.54 -19.51 -21.14
CA PRO A 4 15.59 -19.25 -22.13
C PRO A 4 16.78 -18.53 -21.49
N ALA A 5 17.98 -18.90 -21.93
CA ALA A 5 19.21 -18.31 -21.41
C ALA A 5 19.27 -16.82 -21.77
N GLY A 6 19.23 -15.96 -20.75
CA GLY A 6 19.39 -14.50 -20.90
C GLY A 6 18.37 -13.65 -20.14
N SER A 7 17.25 -14.21 -19.65
CA SER A 7 16.30 -13.41 -18.86
C SER A 7 16.81 -13.24 -17.43
N ARG A 8 17.28 -12.04 -17.09
CA ARG A 8 17.68 -11.67 -15.71
C ARG A 8 16.50 -11.66 -14.72
N PHE A 9 15.27 -11.77 -15.24
CA PHE A 9 14.02 -11.77 -14.48
C PHE A 9 13.04 -12.79 -15.08
N THR A 10 12.41 -13.60 -14.25
CA THR A 10 11.31 -14.49 -14.64
C THR A 10 10.09 -14.08 -13.83
N ARG A 11 9.08 -13.51 -14.51
CA ARG A 11 7.78 -13.19 -13.92
C ARG A 11 6.96 -14.47 -13.87
N LEU A 12 6.41 -14.80 -12.71
CA LEU A 12 5.41 -15.85 -12.57
C LEU A 12 4.03 -15.22 -12.64
N SER A 13 3.13 -15.84 -13.39
CA SER A 13 1.70 -15.52 -13.34
C SER A 13 1.07 -15.92 -12.00
N THR A 14 -0.10 -15.36 -11.70
CA THR A 14 -0.90 -15.69 -10.51
C THR A 14 -1.19 -17.18 -10.43
N GLU A 15 -1.54 -17.79 -11.56
CA GLU A 15 -1.81 -19.22 -11.69
C GLU A 15 -0.55 -20.07 -11.42
N GLU A 16 0.61 -19.68 -11.95
CA GLU A 16 1.88 -20.38 -11.67
C GLU A 16 2.31 -20.28 -10.20
N MET A 17 2.01 -19.16 -9.54
CA MET A 17 2.26 -18.99 -8.11
C MET A 17 1.32 -19.88 -7.28
N ALA A 18 0.03 -19.91 -7.63
CA ALA A 18 -0.94 -20.78 -6.97
C ALA A 18 -0.56 -22.26 -7.11
N GLN A 19 -0.18 -22.67 -8.32
CA GLN A 19 0.26 -24.03 -8.59
C GLN A 19 1.52 -24.40 -7.81
N ARG A 20 2.53 -23.52 -7.76
CA ARG A 20 3.73 -23.77 -6.95
C ARG A 20 3.46 -23.84 -5.45
N ARG A 21 2.47 -23.09 -4.96
CA ARG A 21 2.03 -23.18 -3.56
C ARG A 21 1.40 -24.55 -3.27
N LEU A 22 0.53 -25.03 -4.17
CA LEU A 22 -0.06 -26.36 -4.07
C LEU A 22 1.02 -27.46 -4.11
N ASP A 23 2.00 -27.30 -5.00
CA ASP A 23 3.10 -28.26 -5.17
C ASP A 23 4.18 -28.15 -4.08
N GLY A 24 4.06 -27.18 -3.17
CA GLY A 24 5.04 -26.91 -2.12
C GLY A 24 6.42 -26.54 -2.66
N LEU A 25 6.48 -25.88 -3.81
CA LEU A 25 7.70 -25.49 -4.51
C LEU A 25 8.10 -24.05 -4.17
N CYS A 26 9.41 -23.81 -4.22
CA CYS A 26 9.96 -22.46 -4.11
C CYS A 26 9.52 -21.63 -5.32
N TYR A 27 9.13 -20.38 -5.08
CA TYR A 27 8.80 -19.47 -6.18
C TYR A 27 10.02 -19.20 -7.07
N ASN A 28 11.23 -19.20 -6.49
CA ASN A 28 12.45 -18.83 -7.21
C ASN A 28 13.11 -19.98 -7.97
N CYS A 29 12.83 -21.23 -7.62
CA CYS A 29 13.42 -22.37 -8.31
C CYS A 29 12.57 -23.63 -8.18
N PRO A 30 12.82 -24.67 -8.99
CA PRO A 30 12.01 -25.90 -8.99
C PRO A 30 12.17 -26.79 -7.74
N LYS A 31 12.84 -26.33 -6.67
CA LYS A 31 13.05 -27.12 -5.44
C LYS A 31 11.89 -26.93 -4.46
N LYS A 32 11.70 -27.89 -3.54
CA LYS A 32 10.72 -27.76 -2.46
C LYS A 32 10.98 -26.52 -1.61
N PHE A 33 9.90 -25.85 -1.23
CA PHE A 33 9.94 -24.72 -0.33
C PHE A 33 10.25 -25.18 1.09
N SER A 34 11.30 -24.62 1.68
CA SER A 34 11.58 -24.74 3.11
C SER A 34 12.30 -23.49 3.61
N ARG A 35 12.20 -23.21 4.92
CA ARG A 35 12.89 -22.07 5.54
C ARG A 35 14.41 -22.17 5.37
N GLU A 36 14.94 -23.38 5.35
CA GLU A 36 16.38 -23.61 5.12
C GLU A 36 16.74 -23.40 3.65
N HIS A 37 15.89 -23.86 2.72
CA HIS A 37 16.11 -23.63 1.30
C HIS A 37 16.15 -22.13 0.92
N LEU A 38 15.28 -21.30 1.51
CA LEU A 38 15.24 -19.85 1.29
C LEU A 38 16.58 -19.15 1.53
N LYS A 39 17.34 -19.58 2.56
CA LYS A 39 18.66 -19.00 2.88
C LYS A 39 19.72 -19.30 1.82
N HIS A 40 19.58 -20.43 1.12
CA HIS A 40 20.55 -20.95 0.15
C HIS A 40 20.06 -20.88 -1.29
N CYS A 41 18.89 -20.29 -1.54
CA CYS A 41 18.33 -20.18 -2.88
C CYS A 41 19.15 -19.16 -3.69
N THR A 42 19.83 -19.65 -4.73
CA THR A 42 20.68 -18.83 -5.61
C THR A 42 19.88 -17.99 -6.60
N MET A 43 18.62 -18.36 -6.83
CA MET A 43 17.65 -17.56 -7.56
C MET A 43 16.97 -16.63 -6.54
N LYS A 44 17.35 -15.36 -6.51
CA LYS A 44 16.68 -14.33 -5.68
C LYS A 44 15.90 -13.41 -6.60
N GLY A 45 14.60 -13.65 -6.74
CA GLY A 45 13.67 -12.79 -7.46
C GLY A 45 12.93 -11.86 -6.49
N ILE A 46 12.67 -10.63 -6.95
CA ILE A 46 11.65 -9.76 -6.37
C ILE A 46 10.33 -10.18 -7.00
N TYR A 47 9.35 -10.57 -6.18
CA TYR A 47 7.99 -10.89 -6.64
C TYR A 47 7.09 -9.69 -6.42
N LEU A 48 6.56 -9.15 -7.51
CA LEU A 48 5.42 -8.25 -7.46
C LEU A 48 4.16 -9.12 -7.35
N LEU A 49 3.57 -9.16 -6.16
CA LEU A 49 2.23 -9.71 -5.97
C LEU A 49 1.23 -8.70 -6.53
N VAL A 50 0.88 -8.84 -7.80
CA VAL A 50 -0.30 -8.17 -8.37
C VAL A 50 -1.47 -9.00 -7.90
N GLY A 51 -2.24 -8.50 -6.91
CA GLY A 51 -3.59 -9.01 -6.71
C GLY A 51 -4.39 -8.70 -7.96
N ASP A 52 -5.10 -9.70 -8.49
CA ASP A 52 -5.94 -9.51 -9.66
C ASP A 52 -6.98 -8.41 -9.35
N LEU A 53 -6.70 -7.19 -9.82
CA LEU A 53 -7.74 -6.21 -10.03
C LEU A 53 -8.46 -6.69 -11.29
N GLU A 54 -9.45 -7.55 -11.10
CA GLU A 54 -10.50 -7.67 -12.10
C GLU A 54 -11.11 -6.26 -12.22
N GLU A 55 -10.74 -5.53 -13.28
CA GLU A 55 -11.47 -4.36 -13.72
C GLU A 55 -12.89 -4.83 -14.05
N SER A 56 -13.77 -4.74 -13.06
CA SER A 56 -15.20 -4.85 -13.30
C SER A 56 -15.63 -3.56 -14.00
N GLU A 57 -16.03 -3.69 -15.27
CA GLU A 57 -16.60 -2.62 -16.10
C GLU A 57 -18.01 -2.17 -15.65
N ASP A 58 -18.26 -2.14 -14.33
CA ASP A 58 -19.50 -1.60 -13.76
C ASP A 58 -19.12 -0.54 -12.73
N ALA A 59 -18.74 0.64 -13.22
CA ALA A 59 -18.55 1.82 -12.37
C ALA A 59 -19.91 2.24 -11.78
N PRO A 60 -20.11 2.19 -10.46
CA PRO A 60 -21.14 3.00 -9.84
C PRO A 60 -20.66 4.45 -9.84
N SER A 61 -21.60 5.38 -9.70
CA SER A 61 -21.36 6.82 -9.56
C SER A 61 -20.16 7.15 -8.66
N ASP A 62 -19.49 8.25 -9.00
CA ASP A 62 -18.27 8.86 -8.43
C ASP A 62 -18.21 9.03 -6.88
N ASP A 63 -19.19 8.52 -6.14
CA ASP A 63 -19.32 8.66 -4.68
C ASP A 63 -19.02 7.36 -3.89
N ASP A 64 -18.93 6.21 -4.55
CA ASP A 64 -18.77 4.89 -3.89
C ASP A 64 -17.45 4.17 -4.26
N GLN A 65 -16.33 4.89 -4.39
CA GLN A 65 -15.03 4.21 -4.43
C GLN A 65 -14.77 3.51 -3.10
N GLU A 66 -14.59 2.19 -3.13
CA GLU A 66 -14.30 1.39 -1.95
C GLU A 66 -12.92 1.76 -1.37
N VAL A 67 -12.93 2.61 -0.34
CA VAL A 67 -11.71 3.02 0.37
C VAL A 67 -11.30 1.88 1.29
N ALA A 68 -10.10 1.33 1.08
CA ALA A 68 -9.52 0.24 1.86
C ALA A 68 -8.10 0.54 2.40
N ILE A 69 -7.78 -0.02 3.59
CA ILE A 69 -6.48 0.10 4.31
C ILE A 69 -5.85 -1.27 4.57
N SER A 70 -4.53 -1.37 4.44
CA SER A 70 -3.79 -2.62 4.68
C SER A 70 -3.57 -2.98 6.15
N LEU A 71 -3.24 -4.26 6.40
CA LEU A 71 -2.91 -4.75 7.74
C LEU A 71 -1.59 -4.17 8.27
N LEU A 72 -0.63 -3.88 7.38
CA LEU A 72 0.64 -3.28 7.78
C LEU A 72 0.43 -1.87 8.32
N ALA A 73 -0.40 -1.09 7.61
CA ALA A 73 -0.79 0.25 8.02
C ALA A 73 -1.51 0.25 9.38
N LEU A 74 -2.39 -0.72 9.60
CA LEU A 74 -3.07 -0.91 10.91
C LEU A 74 -2.13 -1.36 12.03
N ALA A 75 -1.25 -2.32 11.76
CA ALA A 75 -0.47 -3.01 12.78
C ALA A 75 0.74 -2.19 13.27
N GLY A 76 1.14 -1.12 12.58
CA GLY A 76 2.25 -0.25 13.00
C GLY A 76 3.59 -0.97 13.09
N VAL A 77 3.81 -2.00 12.25
CA VAL A 77 4.97 -2.90 12.33
C VAL A 77 6.30 -2.11 12.23
N PRO A 78 7.35 -2.47 13.01
CA PRO A 78 8.62 -1.75 13.01
C PRO A 78 9.36 -1.73 11.66
N ALA A 79 10.21 -0.71 11.51
CA ALA A 79 10.78 -0.18 10.26
C ALA A 79 11.60 -1.13 9.37
N SER A 80 11.93 -2.36 9.80
CA SER A 80 12.82 -3.24 9.04
C SER A 80 12.17 -3.96 7.87
N GLN A 81 10.84 -3.84 7.70
CA GLN A 81 10.08 -4.53 6.64
C GLN A 81 9.14 -3.61 5.84
N THR A 82 9.13 -2.31 6.11
CA THR A 82 8.20 -1.37 5.48
C THR A 82 8.94 -0.20 4.83
N LEU A 83 8.45 0.27 3.69
CA LEU A 83 8.97 1.47 3.05
C LEU A 83 8.43 2.68 3.81
N ARG A 84 9.33 3.46 4.42
CA ARG A 84 8.99 4.68 5.15
C ARG A 84 9.75 5.86 4.60
N LEU A 85 9.06 6.99 4.53
CA LEU A 85 9.61 8.26 4.08
C LEU A 85 9.35 9.31 5.16
N THR A 86 10.18 10.34 5.18
CA THR A 86 9.88 11.56 5.94
C THR A 86 9.11 12.51 5.02
N THR A 87 7.86 12.78 5.35
CA THR A 87 7.06 13.81 4.70
C THR A 87 7.05 15.07 5.55
N THR A 88 6.97 16.24 4.92
CA THR A 88 6.74 17.51 5.60
C THR A 88 5.35 18.03 5.22
N ILE A 89 4.50 18.34 6.21
CA ILE A 89 3.24 19.06 6.00
C ILE A 89 3.32 20.37 6.78
N GLY A 90 3.23 21.50 6.08
CA GLY A 90 3.64 22.79 6.64
C GLY A 90 5.11 22.72 7.07
N GLU A 91 5.38 22.98 8.35
CA GLU A 91 6.72 22.92 8.97
C GLU A 91 6.99 21.61 9.74
N VAL A 92 6.00 20.70 9.78
CA VAL A 92 6.06 19.50 10.63
C VAL A 92 6.54 18.29 9.84
N HIS A 93 7.53 17.61 10.38
CA HIS A 93 8.06 16.37 9.82
C HIS A 93 7.30 15.17 10.39
N ILE A 94 6.83 14.30 9.50
CA ILE A 94 5.99 13.14 9.83
C ILE A 94 6.64 11.89 9.25
N GLN A 95 6.67 10.83 10.05
CA GLN A 95 7.09 9.52 9.57
C GLN A 95 5.94 8.84 8.84
N THR A 96 6.14 8.60 7.56
CA THR A 96 5.06 8.20 6.65
C THR A 96 5.32 6.83 6.08
N LEU A 97 4.31 5.97 6.16
CA LEU A 97 4.32 4.66 5.51
C LEU A 97 3.96 4.82 4.04
N VAL A 98 4.70 4.16 3.15
CA VAL A 98 4.27 3.95 1.76
C VAL A 98 3.65 2.57 1.66
N ASP A 99 2.41 2.51 1.19
CA ASP A 99 1.62 1.28 1.20
C ASP A 99 0.78 1.11 -0.06
N SER A 100 1.27 0.30 -0.99
CA SER A 100 0.57 -0.05 -2.21
C SER A 100 -0.65 -0.96 -2.01
N SER A 101 -0.89 -1.42 -0.78
CA SER A 101 -2.09 -2.20 -0.43
C SER A 101 -3.19 -1.35 0.22
N SER A 102 -2.96 -0.04 0.35
CA SER A 102 -4.01 0.93 0.69
C SER A 102 -4.44 1.68 -0.58
N THR A 103 -5.75 1.73 -0.83
CA THR A 103 -6.31 2.40 -2.04
C THR A 103 -6.08 3.91 -2.04
N HIS A 104 -6.21 4.52 -0.87
CA HIS A 104 -6.13 5.96 -0.64
C HIS A 104 -5.16 6.28 0.50
N SER A 105 -4.69 7.52 0.51
CA SER A 105 -3.82 8.06 1.54
C SER A 105 -4.66 8.52 2.74
N PHE A 106 -4.16 8.29 3.94
CA PHE A 106 -4.88 8.65 5.16
C PHE A 106 -3.95 9.17 6.25
N ILE A 107 -4.51 10.01 7.10
CA ILE A 107 -3.84 10.60 8.26
C ILE A 107 -4.64 10.30 9.52
N VAL A 108 -3.95 9.98 10.62
CA VAL A 108 -4.63 9.72 11.88
C VAL A 108 -5.20 11.00 12.47
N THR A 109 -6.38 10.91 13.08
CA THR A 109 -7.14 12.08 13.59
C THR A 109 -6.31 13.00 14.48
N GLU A 110 -5.49 12.43 15.37
CA GLU A 110 -4.63 13.20 16.28
C GLU A 110 -3.56 14.00 15.51
N THR A 111 -2.88 13.37 14.55
CA THR A 111 -1.89 14.03 13.70
C THR A 111 -2.53 15.10 12.83
N GLY A 112 -3.68 14.82 12.20
CA GLY A 112 -4.41 15.81 11.42
C GLY A 112 -4.77 17.05 12.24
N SER A 113 -5.24 16.84 13.47
CA SER A 113 -5.58 17.92 14.41
C SER A 113 -4.34 18.73 14.82
N ARG A 114 -3.22 18.05 15.12
CA ARG A 114 -1.95 18.70 15.48
C ARG A 114 -1.38 19.55 14.34
N LEU A 115 -1.62 19.17 13.09
CA LEU A 115 -1.24 19.92 11.90
C LEU A 115 -2.21 21.05 11.54
N GLY A 116 -3.32 21.20 12.28
CA GLY A 116 -4.35 22.19 11.97
C GLY A 116 -5.14 21.86 10.69
N LEU A 117 -5.19 20.59 10.28
CA LEU A 117 -6.00 20.18 9.14
C LEU A 117 -7.48 20.15 9.55
N HIS A 118 -8.34 20.66 8.67
CA HIS A 118 -9.77 20.72 8.89
C HIS A 118 -10.49 19.77 7.91
N PRO A 119 -10.77 18.52 8.32
CA PRO A 119 -11.48 17.60 7.46
C PRO A 119 -12.89 18.10 7.18
N VAL A 120 -13.30 18.03 5.91
CA VAL A 120 -14.70 18.20 5.53
C VAL A 120 -15.43 16.91 5.90
N ALA A 121 -16.36 17.01 6.86
CA ALA A 121 -17.14 15.88 7.32
C ALA A 121 -17.96 15.29 6.16
N ARG A 122 -17.93 13.97 6.03
CA ARG A 122 -18.76 13.22 5.08
C ARG A 122 -19.59 12.20 5.87
N PRO A 123 -20.84 12.53 6.24
CA PRO A 123 -21.69 11.63 7.01
C PRO A 123 -21.82 10.26 6.30
N GLY A 124 -21.64 9.18 7.05
CA GLY A 124 -21.72 7.82 6.51
C GLY A 124 -20.46 7.32 5.80
N LEU A 125 -19.41 8.15 5.66
CA LEU A 125 -18.15 7.69 5.09
C LEU A 125 -17.45 6.71 6.03
N THR A 126 -17.31 5.48 5.55
CA THR A 126 -16.57 4.41 6.23
C THR A 126 -15.48 3.87 5.33
N VAL A 127 -14.33 3.55 5.91
CA VAL A 127 -13.17 2.99 5.23
C VAL A 127 -13.02 1.52 5.62
N GLY A 128 -12.98 0.63 4.63
CA GLY A 128 -12.67 -0.78 4.83
C GLY A 128 -11.24 -0.95 5.30
N ILE A 129 -10.98 -1.93 6.14
CA ILE A 129 -9.63 -2.24 6.60
C ILE A 129 -9.33 -3.74 6.41
N ALA A 130 -8.06 -4.10 6.38
CA ALA A 130 -7.62 -5.44 5.93
C ALA A 130 -8.12 -6.64 6.76
N ASN A 131 -8.65 -6.41 7.96
CA ASN A 131 -9.26 -7.47 8.76
C ASN A 131 -10.73 -7.75 8.38
N GLY A 132 -11.29 -7.00 7.42
CA GLY A 132 -12.69 -7.08 6.98
C GLY A 132 -13.63 -6.08 7.66
N ASP A 133 -13.17 -5.36 8.68
CA ASP A 133 -13.96 -4.35 9.36
C ASP A 133 -14.05 -3.04 8.57
N ARG A 134 -14.98 -2.18 8.98
CA ARG A 134 -15.12 -0.81 8.46
C ARG A 134 -14.96 0.20 9.58
N VAL A 135 -14.22 1.25 9.32
CA VAL A 135 -13.90 2.31 10.29
C VAL A 135 -14.54 3.61 9.83
N PRO A 136 -15.28 4.32 10.71
CA PRO A 136 -15.84 5.62 10.35
C PRO A 136 -14.72 6.63 10.13
N SER A 137 -14.83 7.41 9.06
CA SER A 137 -13.93 8.54 8.80
C SER A 137 -14.46 9.82 9.44
N THR A 138 -13.55 10.59 10.03
CA THR A 138 -13.84 11.95 10.51
C THR A 138 -14.17 12.89 9.35
N GLY A 139 -13.68 12.58 8.15
CA GLY A 139 -13.87 13.36 6.93
C GLY A 139 -12.63 13.33 6.05
N ILE A 140 -12.63 14.19 5.03
CA ILE A 140 -11.54 14.27 4.05
C ILE A 140 -10.92 15.66 4.11
N CYS A 141 -9.60 15.72 4.26
CA CYS A 141 -8.82 16.93 4.04
C CYS A 141 -8.45 16.98 2.55
N LYS A 142 -9.06 17.91 1.81
CA LYS A 142 -8.84 18.05 0.36
C LYS A 142 -7.56 18.84 0.06
N ALA A 143 -6.88 18.48 -1.02
CA ALA A 143 -5.74 19.21 -1.57
C ALA A 143 -4.66 19.55 -0.53
N VAL A 144 -4.29 18.59 0.31
CA VAL A 144 -3.23 18.75 1.30
C VAL A 144 -1.88 18.79 0.58
N SER A 145 -1.16 19.90 0.74
CA SER A 145 0.20 20.04 0.24
C SER A 145 1.18 19.36 1.20
N LEU A 146 1.97 18.42 0.68
CA LEU A 146 3.05 17.78 1.41
C LEU A 146 4.35 17.78 0.59
N ARG A 147 5.48 17.68 1.28
CA ARG A 147 6.80 17.62 0.67
C ARG A 147 7.54 16.35 1.06
N ILE A 148 8.19 15.70 0.09
CA ILE A 148 9.09 14.57 0.32
C ILE A 148 10.44 14.93 -0.29
N GLY A 149 11.46 15.11 0.55
CA GLY A 149 12.72 15.70 0.08
C GLY A 149 12.45 17.09 -0.52
N ASN A 150 12.78 17.31 -1.78
CA ASN A 150 12.53 18.59 -2.47
C ASN A 150 11.28 18.58 -3.35
N GLU A 151 10.56 17.45 -3.42
CA GLU A 151 9.40 17.28 -4.28
C GLU A 151 8.10 17.62 -3.55
N HIS A 152 7.20 18.30 -4.26
CA HIS A 152 5.90 18.74 -3.75
C HIS A 152 4.77 17.88 -4.31
N PHE A 153 3.87 17.46 -3.43
CA PHE A 153 2.69 16.66 -3.76
C PHE A 153 1.44 17.33 -3.19
N VAL A 154 0.34 17.20 -3.92
CA VAL A 154 -0.99 17.63 -3.49
C VAL A 154 -1.92 16.44 -3.62
N LEU A 155 -2.57 16.05 -2.53
CA LEU A 155 -3.44 14.89 -2.48
C LEU A 155 -4.52 15.07 -1.42
N ASP A 156 -5.56 14.27 -1.53
CA ASP A 156 -6.61 14.19 -0.51
C ASP A 156 -6.19 13.22 0.58
N LEU A 157 -6.44 13.57 1.84
CA LEU A 157 -6.17 12.70 2.99
C LEU A 157 -7.47 12.35 3.71
N TYR A 158 -7.74 11.06 3.83
CA TYR A 158 -8.81 10.55 4.67
C TYR A 158 -8.39 10.64 6.14
N VAL A 159 -9.24 11.17 7.01
CA VAL A 159 -8.93 11.30 8.44
C VAL A 159 -9.58 10.16 9.20
N LEU A 160 -8.75 9.36 9.90
CA LEU A 160 -9.19 8.12 10.54
C LEU A 160 -8.71 7.98 11.98
N PRO A 161 -9.54 7.45 12.90
CA PRO A 161 -9.17 7.20 14.28
C PRO A 161 -8.42 5.86 14.44
N LEU A 162 -7.31 5.71 13.72
CA LEU A 162 -6.48 4.49 13.73
C LEU A 162 -5.17 4.71 14.50
N GLY A 163 -4.58 3.60 14.97
CA GLY A 163 -3.22 3.56 15.53
C GLY A 163 -2.21 2.98 14.53
N GLY A 164 -0.92 3.16 14.79
CA GLY A 164 0.17 2.55 14.01
C GLY A 164 1.11 3.56 13.36
N TYR A 165 0.67 4.19 12.27
CA TYR A 165 1.42 5.23 11.55
C TYR A 165 0.67 6.56 11.54
N GLU A 166 1.40 7.67 11.54
CA GLU A 166 0.80 9.00 11.55
C GLU A 166 0.19 9.39 10.21
N LEU A 167 0.85 9.00 9.11
CA LEU A 167 0.43 9.20 7.74
C LEU A 167 0.77 7.95 6.92
N VAL A 168 -0.14 7.56 6.04
CA VAL A 168 0.04 6.48 5.08
C VAL A 168 -0.25 7.01 3.69
N LEU A 169 0.68 6.79 2.77
CA LEU A 169 0.54 7.10 1.34
C LEU A 169 0.13 5.84 0.59
N GLY A 170 -1.07 5.90 0.01
CA GLY A 170 -1.69 4.80 -0.73
C GLY A 170 -1.44 4.86 -2.23
N CYS A 171 -2.24 4.08 -2.97
CA CYS A 171 -2.20 4.00 -4.43
C CYS A 171 -2.59 5.31 -5.13
N ASP A 172 -3.43 6.14 -4.51
CA ASP A 172 -3.72 7.50 -4.97
C ASP A 172 -2.46 8.35 -5.12
N TRP A 173 -1.57 8.33 -4.13
CA TRP A 173 -0.27 8.99 -4.19
C TRP A 173 0.71 8.26 -5.10
N LEU A 174 0.82 6.93 -5.01
CA LEU A 174 1.77 6.17 -5.84
C LEU A 174 1.54 6.40 -7.34
N ARG A 175 0.28 6.56 -7.77
CA ARG A 175 -0.07 6.89 -9.16
C ARG A 175 0.49 8.24 -9.61
N THR A 176 0.73 9.19 -8.71
CA THR A 176 1.29 10.50 -9.08
C THR A 176 2.77 10.43 -9.42
N LEU A 177 3.47 9.35 -9.04
CA LEU A 177 4.89 9.17 -9.34
C LEU A 177 5.15 8.77 -10.79
N GLY A 178 4.10 8.43 -11.54
CA GLY A 178 4.23 7.89 -12.89
C GLY A 178 4.88 6.50 -12.91
N HIS A 179 5.41 6.11 -14.07
CA HIS A 179 6.09 4.83 -14.22
C HIS A 179 7.43 4.82 -13.47
N VAL A 180 7.55 3.96 -12.48
CA VAL A 180 8.81 3.67 -11.79
C VAL A 180 9.54 2.56 -12.56
N LEU A 181 10.70 2.87 -13.13
CA LEU A 181 11.54 1.98 -13.96
C LEU A 181 12.66 1.30 -13.16
#